data_AF-A0A172XR83-F1
#
_entry.id   AF-A0A172XR83-F1
#
_cell.length_a   1.000
_cell.length_b   1.000
_cell.length_c   1.000
_cell.angle_alpha   90.00
_cell.angle_beta   90.00
_cell.angle_gamma   90.00
#
_symmetry.space_group_name_H-M   'P 1'
#
loop_
_entity.id
_entity.type
_entity.pdbx_description
1 polymer ?
#
loop_
_entity_poly.entity_id
_entity_poly.type
_entity_poly.pdbx_seq_one_letter_code
_entity_poly.pdbx_strand_id
1 'polypeptide(L)'
;MNYKIIYNEEKLQQFIDWLPDLLPNEQYYVTLLARKKYNPEKGLKSDKAQLKRFTSTKERLLQKIKQLELPLGLYESGNLEISQDNLAIYITPNPRDLHKSSLILMKEISEKLIKNDNAINPYTLALNTIQTTTSRKIFFDLDIDFRIEDHQEAIGKFRSDIADCINSDCLTFIKTNGGLHCLINVQNIKIEHQKSWHQKVSQLTYSEYEVTMNGDNVLPIIGCIQGIDFSPYFLD
;
A
#
# COMPACT_ATOMS: atom_id res chain seq x y z
N MET A 1 -16.38 17.79 -14.26
CA MET A 1 -15.84 16.42 -14.32
C MET A 1 -15.01 16.22 -13.07
N ASN A 2 -15.09 15.04 -12.44
CA ASN A 2 -14.34 14.72 -11.24
C ASN A 2 -13.21 13.73 -11.58
N TYR A 3 -12.17 13.70 -10.75
CA TYR A 3 -11.22 12.58 -10.72
C TYR A 3 -11.99 11.29 -10.46
N LYS A 4 -11.58 10.21 -11.15
CA LYS A 4 -12.19 8.89 -10.99
C LYS A 4 -11.24 7.99 -10.22
N ILE A 5 -11.46 7.86 -8.92
CA ILE A 5 -10.59 7.03 -8.07
C ILE A 5 -11.04 5.59 -8.10
N ILE A 6 -12.35 5.33 -8.16
CA ILE A 6 -12.92 3.98 -8.18
C ILE A 6 -13.18 3.59 -9.63
N TYR A 7 -12.48 2.57 -10.11
CA TYR A 7 -12.63 2.03 -11.46
C TYR A 7 -13.61 0.86 -11.49
N ASN A 8 -13.58 0.02 -10.46
CA ASN A 8 -14.47 -1.12 -10.31
C ASN A 8 -14.88 -1.25 -8.84
N GLU A 9 -16.12 -0.84 -8.52
CA GLU A 9 -16.65 -0.86 -7.15
C GLU A 9 -16.81 -2.28 -6.61
N GLU A 10 -17.18 -3.26 -7.44
CA GLU A 10 -17.33 -4.66 -7.03
C GLU A 10 -15.97 -5.26 -6.60
N LYS A 11 -14.93 -5.03 -7.40
CA LYS A 11 -13.56 -5.47 -7.09
C LYS A 11 -13.01 -4.75 -5.85
N LEU A 12 -13.32 -3.46 -5.71
CA LEU A 12 -13.01 -2.72 -4.49
C LEU A 12 -13.70 -3.33 -3.27
N GLN A 13 -14.97 -3.69 -3.37
CA GLN A 13 -15.69 -4.34 -2.27
C GLN A 13 -15.07 -5.70 -1.92
N GLN A 14 -14.76 -6.54 -2.92
CA GLN A 14 -14.06 -7.83 -2.72
C GLN A 14 -12.73 -7.63 -1.98
N PHE A 15 -11.97 -6.59 -2.33
CA PHE A 15 -10.73 -6.24 -1.64
C PHE A 15 -10.96 -5.78 -0.21
N ILE A 16 -11.95 -4.91 0.01
CA ILE A 16 -12.31 -4.45 1.35
C ILE A 16 -12.68 -5.65 2.22
N ASP A 17 -13.49 -6.57 1.71
CA ASP A 17 -13.94 -7.78 2.42
C ASP A 17 -12.79 -8.73 2.75
N TRP A 18 -11.78 -8.82 1.86
CA TRP A 18 -10.55 -9.61 2.07
C TRP A 18 -9.64 -9.05 3.18
N LEU A 19 -9.66 -7.73 3.42
CA LEU A 19 -8.84 -7.12 4.47
C LEU A 19 -9.16 -7.72 5.85
N PRO A 20 -8.18 -7.85 6.77
CA PRO A 20 -8.41 -8.38 8.11
C PRO A 20 -9.50 -7.65 8.90
N ASP A 21 -10.19 -8.35 9.79
CA ASP A 21 -11.10 -7.66 10.70
C ASP A 21 -10.31 -6.87 11.76
N LEU A 22 -10.85 -5.71 12.12
CA LEU A 22 -10.20 -4.75 13.00
C LEU A 22 -10.59 -4.98 14.46
N LEU A 23 -9.62 -4.84 15.36
CA LEU A 23 -9.84 -4.68 16.79
C LEU A 23 -10.29 -3.25 17.14
N PRO A 24 -10.86 -3.00 18.34
CA PRO A 24 -11.48 -1.71 18.67
C PRO A 24 -10.57 -0.47 18.51
N ASN A 25 -9.27 -0.62 18.70
CA ASN A 25 -8.27 0.45 18.58
C ASN A 25 -7.55 0.46 17.23
N GLU A 26 -7.93 -0.40 16.29
CA GLU A 26 -7.26 -0.52 15.00
C GLU A 26 -7.97 0.27 13.90
N GLN A 27 -7.19 0.82 12.98
CA GLN A 27 -7.68 1.35 11.71
C GLN A 27 -6.71 1.04 10.57
N TYR A 28 -7.24 1.07 9.35
CA TYR A 28 -6.44 1.13 8.14
C TYR A 28 -5.92 2.53 7.90
N TYR A 29 -4.66 2.64 7.49
CA TYR A 29 -4.09 3.88 6.97
C TYR A 29 -4.12 3.86 5.44
N VAL A 30 -4.64 4.93 4.85
CA VAL A 30 -4.81 5.09 3.41
C VAL A 30 -4.14 6.37 2.95
N THR A 31 -3.48 6.31 1.80
CA THR A 31 -2.84 7.46 1.17
C THR A 31 -3.15 7.50 -0.33
N LEU A 32 -3.57 8.68 -0.81
CA LEU A 32 -3.62 9.00 -2.23
C LEU A 32 -2.33 9.70 -2.60
N LEU A 33 -1.65 9.18 -3.62
CA LEU A 33 -0.40 9.71 -4.14
C LEU A 33 -0.57 10.09 -5.61
N ALA A 34 0.14 11.13 -6.02
CA ALA A 34 0.54 11.30 -7.41
C ALA A 34 1.92 10.65 -7.59
N ARG A 35 2.10 9.85 -8.64
CA ARG A 35 3.37 9.17 -8.94
C ARG A 35 3.85 9.59 -10.32
N LYS A 36 5.11 10.03 -10.39
CA LYS A 36 5.76 10.41 -11.65
C LYS A 36 5.85 9.23 -12.61
N LYS A 37 6.12 8.03 -12.10
CA LYS A 37 6.31 6.82 -12.92
C LYS A 37 5.08 6.41 -13.75
N TYR A 38 3.88 6.84 -13.37
CA TYR A 38 2.66 6.47 -14.12
C TYR A 38 2.35 7.41 -15.28
N ASN A 39 2.79 8.67 -15.22
CA ASN A 39 2.72 9.61 -16.33
C ASN A 39 3.88 10.63 -16.18
N PRO A 40 5.07 10.33 -16.72
CA PRO A 40 6.27 11.14 -16.51
C PRO A 40 6.23 12.48 -17.24
N GLU A 41 5.43 12.60 -18.29
CA GLU A 41 5.32 13.80 -19.14
C GLU A 41 4.57 14.95 -18.45
N LYS A 42 3.73 14.65 -17.45
CA LYS A 42 2.90 15.63 -16.73
C LYS A 42 3.64 16.40 -15.63
N GLY A 43 4.98 16.45 -15.65
CA GLY A 43 5.75 17.49 -14.94
C GLY A 43 5.90 17.37 -13.42
N LEU A 44 5.54 16.24 -12.79
CA LEU A 44 5.86 15.99 -11.37
C LEU A 44 7.38 16.12 -11.14
N LYS A 45 7.77 17.04 -10.26
CA LYS A 45 9.18 17.32 -9.93
C LYS A 45 9.81 16.15 -9.16
N SER A 46 9.13 15.67 -8.11
CA SER A 46 9.54 14.53 -7.29
C SER A 46 9.01 13.19 -7.85
N ASP A 47 9.54 12.08 -7.34
CA ASP A 47 9.06 10.72 -7.67
C ASP A 47 7.58 10.52 -7.31
N LYS A 48 7.16 11.13 -6.21
CA LYS A 48 5.79 11.11 -5.70
C LYS A 48 5.42 12.42 -5.01
N ALA A 49 4.12 12.71 -5.00
CA ALA A 49 3.51 13.73 -4.17
C ALA A 49 2.39 13.11 -3.33
N GLN A 50 2.32 13.48 -2.05
CA GLN A 50 1.28 12.99 -1.15
C GLN A 50 0.10 13.96 -1.13
N LEU A 51 -1.01 13.55 -1.75
CA LEU A 51 -2.16 14.43 -1.97
C LEU A 51 -3.15 14.36 -0.81
N LYS A 52 -3.45 13.15 -0.34
CA LYS A 52 -4.37 12.93 0.76
C LYS A 52 -3.96 11.73 1.59
N ARG A 53 -4.28 11.81 2.87
CA ARG A 53 -4.15 10.74 3.84
C ARG A 53 -5.36 10.72 4.74
N PHE A 54 -5.73 9.53 5.19
CA PHE A 54 -6.75 9.33 6.21
C PHE A 54 -6.62 7.94 6.83
N THR A 55 -7.29 7.75 7.96
CA THR A 55 -7.52 6.43 8.54
C THR A 55 -8.95 5.99 8.29
N SER A 56 -9.24 4.68 8.26
CA SER A 56 -10.61 4.17 8.13
C SER A 56 -10.80 2.82 8.82
N THR A 57 -12.03 2.55 9.22
CA THR A 57 -12.50 1.18 9.42
C THR A 57 -12.89 0.56 8.07
N LYS A 58 -13.09 -0.76 8.03
CA LYS A 58 -13.46 -1.53 6.84
C LYS A 58 -14.81 -1.06 6.27
N GLU A 59 -15.80 -0.85 7.14
CA GLU A 59 -17.18 -0.45 6.78
C GLU A 59 -17.25 0.94 6.17
N ARG A 60 -16.30 1.82 6.54
CA ARG A 60 -16.26 3.21 6.08
C ARG A 60 -15.33 3.45 4.91
N LEU A 61 -14.56 2.43 4.52
CA LEU A 61 -13.46 2.56 3.57
C LEU A 61 -13.97 2.98 2.19
N LEU A 62 -14.99 2.29 1.66
CA LEU A 62 -15.61 2.61 0.37
C LEU A 62 -16.08 4.08 0.33
N GLN A 63 -16.83 4.50 1.35
CA GLN A 63 -17.37 5.87 1.40
C GLN A 63 -16.26 6.92 1.49
N LYS A 64 -15.17 6.66 2.24
CA LYS A 64 -14.04 7.57 2.32
C LYS A 64 -13.24 7.64 1.02
N ILE A 65 -13.16 6.55 0.26
CA ILE A 65 -12.54 6.57 -1.07
C ILE A 65 -13.41 7.36 -2.06
N LYS A 66 -14.74 7.21 -2.03
CA LYS A 66 -15.68 8.04 -2.83
C LYS A 66 -15.46 9.55 -2.59
N GLN A 67 -15.12 9.95 -1.37
CA GLN A 67 -14.82 11.36 -1.03
C GLN A 67 -13.53 11.91 -1.67
N LEU A 68 -12.74 11.08 -2.34
CA LEU A 68 -11.53 11.50 -3.08
C LEU A 68 -11.83 11.87 -4.53
N GLU A 69 -13.04 11.61 -5.03
CA GLU A 69 -13.46 11.95 -6.40
C GLU A 69 -13.87 13.43 -6.49
N LEU A 70 -12.88 14.30 -6.31
CA LEU A 70 -13.02 15.75 -6.35
C LEU A 70 -13.13 16.26 -7.80
N PRO A 71 -13.69 17.45 -8.04
CA PRO A 71 -13.53 18.14 -9.32
C PRO A 71 -12.08 18.15 -9.83
N LEU A 72 -11.90 17.95 -11.13
CA LEU A 72 -10.57 18.02 -11.78
C LEU A 72 -9.90 19.37 -11.49
N GLY A 73 -8.58 19.36 -11.31
CA GLY A 73 -7.77 20.53 -10.97
C GLY A 73 -7.60 20.77 -9.47
N LEU A 74 -8.43 20.16 -8.61
CA LEU A 74 -8.33 20.37 -7.15
C LEU A 74 -7.21 19.59 -6.46
N TYR A 75 -6.62 18.61 -7.14
CA TYR A 75 -5.39 18.00 -6.67
C TYR A 75 -4.21 18.75 -7.25
N GLU A 76 -3.41 19.35 -6.38
CA GLU A 76 -2.22 20.13 -6.76
C GLU A 76 -0.98 19.68 -6.00
N SER A 77 0.18 19.80 -6.64
CA SER A 77 1.48 19.65 -5.98
C SER A 77 2.48 20.65 -6.52
N GLY A 78 2.95 21.57 -5.68
CA GLY A 78 3.91 22.60 -6.11
C GLY A 78 3.35 23.51 -7.22
N ASN A 79 2.09 23.92 -7.08
CA ASN A 79 1.32 24.75 -8.02
C ASN A 79 1.07 24.08 -9.40
N LEU A 80 1.18 22.76 -9.47
CA LEU A 80 0.86 21.98 -10.65
C LEU A 80 -0.39 21.14 -10.39
N GLU A 81 -1.38 21.28 -11.25
CA GLU A 81 -2.55 20.40 -11.28
C GLU A 81 -2.11 18.98 -11.61
N ILE A 82 -2.58 18.03 -10.79
CA ILE A 82 -2.24 16.63 -10.95
C ILE A 82 -3.15 15.98 -11.99
N SER A 83 -2.54 15.27 -12.96
CA SER A 83 -3.30 14.45 -13.91
C SER A 83 -3.93 13.25 -13.20
N GLN A 84 -5.15 12.88 -13.63
CA GLN A 84 -5.80 11.61 -13.28
C GLN A 84 -4.82 10.43 -13.39
N ASP A 85 -4.07 10.40 -14.48
CA ASP A 85 -3.11 9.36 -14.86
C ASP A 85 -1.90 9.23 -13.93
N ASN A 86 -1.67 10.20 -13.06
CA ASN A 86 -0.61 10.11 -12.05
C ASN A 86 -1.11 9.49 -10.75
N LEU A 87 -2.42 9.34 -10.57
CA LEU A 87 -3.00 8.96 -9.29
C LEU A 87 -2.85 7.47 -9.02
N ALA A 88 -2.57 7.17 -7.75
CA ALA A 88 -2.70 5.85 -7.18
C ALA A 88 -3.05 5.95 -5.70
N ILE A 89 -3.93 5.07 -5.24
CA ILE A 89 -4.33 4.98 -3.84
C ILE A 89 -3.77 3.70 -3.23
N TYR A 90 -3.24 3.84 -2.01
CA TYR A 90 -2.59 2.76 -1.29
C TYR A 90 -3.14 2.65 0.13
N ILE A 91 -3.11 1.44 0.67
CA ILE A 91 -3.53 1.10 2.02
C ILE A 91 -2.45 0.28 2.70
N THR A 92 -2.31 0.41 4.01
CA THR A 92 -1.51 -0.56 4.77
C THR A 92 -2.34 -1.82 5.02
N PRO A 93 -1.97 -3.01 4.53
CA PRO A 93 -2.79 -4.21 4.69
C PRO A 93 -2.81 -4.70 6.15
N ASN A 94 -1.76 -4.41 6.90
CA ASN A 94 -1.72 -4.61 8.35
C ASN A 94 -2.40 -3.44 9.09
N PRO A 95 -3.31 -3.72 10.05
CA PRO A 95 -3.97 -2.68 10.83
C PRO A 95 -3.01 -1.82 11.67
N ARG A 96 -3.35 -0.54 11.85
CA ARG A 96 -2.59 0.44 12.64
C ARG A 96 -3.25 0.68 13.98
N ASP A 97 -2.43 0.79 15.02
CA ASP A 97 -2.90 0.92 16.40
C ASP A 97 -3.04 2.39 16.80
N LEU A 98 -4.27 2.89 16.90
CA LEU A 98 -4.53 4.30 17.24
C LEU A 98 -4.19 4.64 18.70
N HIS A 99 -4.34 3.69 19.62
CA HIS A 99 -4.02 3.92 21.02
C HIS A 99 -2.51 4.05 21.20
N LYS A 100 -1.76 3.07 20.69
CA LYS A 100 -0.30 3.09 20.74
C LYS A 100 0.28 4.28 19.97
N SER A 101 -0.25 4.60 18.79
CA SER A 101 0.22 5.75 18.02
C SER A 101 -0.04 7.07 18.75
N SER A 102 -1.15 7.19 19.49
CA SER A 102 -1.46 8.38 20.28
C SER A 102 -0.47 8.58 21.43
N LEU A 103 -0.07 7.50 22.11
CA LEU A 103 0.95 7.56 23.16
C LEU A 103 2.33 7.98 22.60
N ILE A 104 2.71 7.44 21.43
CA ILE A 104 3.97 7.82 20.76
C ILE A 104 3.91 9.29 20.32
N LEU A 105 2.81 9.71 19.70
CA LEU A 105 2.59 11.08 19.25
C LEU A 105 2.69 12.08 20.41
N MET A 106 2.09 11.76 21.56
CA MET A 106 2.16 12.60 22.76
C MET A 106 3.60 12.88 23.18
N LYS A 107 4.44 11.82 23.17
CA LYS A 107 5.87 11.94 23.45
C LYS A 107 6.58 12.82 22.42
N GLU A 108 6.37 12.56 21.12
CA GLU A 108 7.04 13.30 20.04
C GLU A 108 6.69 14.79 20.02
N ILE A 109 5.42 15.14 20.26
CA ILE A 109 4.98 16.52 20.38
C ILE A 109 5.68 17.19 21.57
N SER A 110 5.66 16.54 22.74
CA SER A 110 6.28 17.08 23.95
C SER A 110 7.77 17.35 23.76
N GLU A 111 8.51 16.40 23.17
CA GLU A 111 9.94 16.54 22.89
C GLU A 111 10.24 17.71 21.93
N LYS A 112 9.44 17.88 20.88
CA LYS A 112 9.60 18.97 19.92
C LYS A 112 9.31 20.33 20.55
N LEU A 113 8.27 20.43 21.37
CA LEU A 113 7.93 21.67 22.08
C LEU A 113 9.01 22.06 23.09
N ILE A 114 9.54 21.11 23.87
CA ILE A 114 10.66 21.37 24.80
C ILE A 114 11.89 21.91 24.06
N LYS A 115 12.12 21.45 22.83
CA LYS A 115 13.22 21.92 21.96
C LYS A 115 12.93 23.25 21.24
N ASN A 116 11.78 23.87 21.48
CA ASN A 116 11.31 25.06 20.78
C ASN A 116 11.26 24.90 19.24
N ASP A 117 10.95 23.68 18.76
CA ASP A 117 10.71 23.41 17.35
C ASP A 117 9.32 23.93 16.93
N ASN A 118 9.28 25.19 16.50
CA ASN A 118 8.06 25.86 16.09
C ASN A 118 7.53 25.41 14.71
N ALA A 119 8.25 24.56 13.97
CA ALA A 119 7.84 24.06 12.66
C ALA A 119 6.95 22.80 12.75
N ILE A 120 6.55 22.40 13.97
CA ILE A 120 5.72 21.21 14.17
C ILE A 120 4.34 21.37 13.53
N ASN A 121 3.93 20.37 12.75
CA ASN A 121 2.56 20.21 12.28
C ASN A 121 1.97 18.94 12.93
N PRO A 122 1.16 19.08 14.01
CA PRO A 122 0.63 17.94 14.76
C PRO A 122 -0.21 16.98 13.91
N TYR A 123 -0.96 17.49 12.92
CA TYR A 123 -1.77 16.66 12.03
C TYR A 123 -0.89 15.75 11.16
N THR A 124 0.15 16.33 10.54
CA THR A 124 1.10 15.56 9.73
C THR A 124 1.86 14.54 10.58
N LEU A 125 2.25 14.94 11.80
CA LEU A 125 2.94 14.07 12.73
C LEU A 125 2.05 12.89 13.12
N ALA A 126 0.79 13.14 13.52
CA ALA A 126 -0.16 12.09 13.86
C ALA A 126 -0.31 11.04 12.76
N LEU A 127 -0.47 11.49 11.50
CA LEU A 127 -0.61 10.58 10.37
C LEU A 127 0.66 9.78 10.08
N ASN A 128 1.84 10.39 10.24
CA ASN A 128 3.12 9.68 10.12
C ASN A 128 3.26 8.61 11.21
N THR A 129 2.97 8.97 12.46
CA THR A 129 3.04 8.04 13.61
C THR A 129 2.05 6.89 13.45
N ILE A 130 0.82 7.17 13.01
CA ILE A 130 -0.19 6.12 12.74
C ILE A 130 0.30 5.18 11.64
N GLN A 131 0.83 5.72 10.52
CA GLN A 131 1.31 4.91 9.40
C GLN A 131 2.36 3.88 9.85
N THR A 132 3.27 4.27 10.75
CA THR A 132 4.38 3.41 11.20
C THR A 132 4.05 2.56 12.42
N THR A 133 2.92 2.78 13.08
CA THR A 133 2.50 2.03 14.28
C THR A 133 1.59 0.86 13.90
N THR A 134 2.19 -0.21 13.36
CA THR A 134 1.47 -1.47 13.12
C THR A 134 0.95 -2.05 14.46
N SER A 135 -0.31 -2.48 14.49
CA SER A 135 -0.86 -3.22 15.63
C SER A 135 -0.48 -4.69 15.51
N ARG A 136 -0.99 -5.38 14.48
CA ARG A 136 -0.72 -6.79 14.19
C ARG A 136 -0.06 -6.93 12.84
N LYS A 137 1.00 -7.73 12.78
CA LYS A 137 1.66 -8.13 11.52
C LYS A 137 1.01 -9.42 11.02
N ILE A 138 -0.05 -9.28 10.24
CA ILE A 138 -0.81 -10.39 9.65
C ILE A 138 -0.17 -10.80 8.33
N PHE A 139 0.21 -9.82 7.53
CA PHE A 139 0.90 -10.03 6.25
C PHE A 139 2.35 -9.58 6.32
N PHE A 140 3.21 -10.35 5.68
CA PHE A 140 4.52 -9.91 5.23
C PHE A 140 4.43 -9.60 3.74
N ASP A 141 4.69 -8.34 3.36
CA ASP A 141 4.58 -7.89 1.97
C ASP A 141 5.92 -8.01 1.23
N LEU A 142 5.89 -8.73 0.11
CA LEU A 142 6.95 -8.78 -0.89
C LEU A 142 6.53 -7.90 -2.07
N ASP A 143 7.38 -6.93 -2.43
CA ASP A 143 7.20 -6.10 -3.62
C ASP A 143 8.07 -6.66 -4.75
N ILE A 144 7.45 -7.10 -5.84
CA ILE A 144 8.09 -7.77 -6.96
C ILE A 144 8.05 -6.84 -8.18
N ASP A 145 9.22 -6.36 -8.56
CA ASP A 145 9.41 -5.57 -9.79
C ASP A 145 9.78 -6.52 -10.94
N PHE A 146 9.10 -6.39 -12.07
CA PHE A 146 9.38 -7.20 -13.26
C PHE A 146 10.56 -6.61 -14.04
N ARG A 147 11.43 -7.49 -14.54
CA ARG A 147 12.62 -7.14 -15.33
C ARG A 147 12.49 -7.47 -16.81
N ILE A 148 11.41 -8.16 -17.18
CA ILE A 148 11.07 -8.54 -18.55
C ILE A 148 9.71 -7.95 -18.94
N GLU A 149 9.50 -7.74 -20.23
CA GLU A 149 8.24 -7.20 -20.76
C GLU A 149 7.09 -8.22 -20.66
N ASP A 150 7.39 -9.52 -20.77
CA ASP A 150 6.39 -10.57 -20.56
C ASP A 150 6.10 -10.74 -19.06
N HIS A 151 5.12 -9.97 -18.58
CA HIS A 151 4.67 -10.02 -17.20
C HIS A 151 4.09 -11.39 -16.80
N GLN A 152 3.52 -12.16 -17.74
CA GLN A 152 2.94 -13.47 -17.41
C GLN A 152 4.03 -14.50 -17.15
N GLU A 153 5.10 -14.45 -17.94
CA GLU A 153 6.30 -15.25 -17.70
C GLU A 153 6.90 -14.92 -16.33
N ALA A 154 7.09 -13.64 -16.00
CA ALA A 154 7.63 -13.23 -14.70
C ALA A 154 6.76 -13.70 -13.52
N ILE A 155 5.44 -13.60 -13.64
CA ILE A 155 4.49 -14.07 -12.62
C ILE A 155 4.57 -15.59 -12.46
N GLY A 156 4.55 -16.35 -13.56
CA GLY A 156 4.62 -17.80 -13.55
C GLY A 156 5.92 -18.29 -12.91
N LYS A 157 7.04 -17.64 -13.28
CA LYS A 157 8.36 -17.92 -12.71
C LYS A 157 8.39 -17.66 -11.21
N PHE A 158 7.99 -16.48 -10.76
CA PHE A 158 7.94 -16.15 -9.33
C PHE A 158 7.02 -17.11 -8.53
N ARG A 159 5.85 -17.47 -9.08
CA ARG A 159 4.93 -18.43 -8.44
C ARG A 159 5.54 -19.81 -8.28
N SER A 160 6.30 -20.28 -9.27
CA SER A 160 7.04 -21.54 -9.16
C SER A 160 8.12 -21.44 -8.09
N ASP A 161 8.91 -20.37 -8.11
CA ASP A 161 10.07 -20.22 -7.22
C ASP A 161 9.66 -20.02 -5.74
N ILE A 162 8.55 -19.30 -5.49
CA ILE A 162 8.04 -19.08 -4.14
C ILE A 162 7.41 -20.34 -3.53
N ALA A 163 6.85 -21.24 -4.36
CA ALA A 163 6.24 -22.48 -3.90
C ALA A 163 7.26 -23.45 -3.26
N ASP A 164 8.53 -23.38 -3.66
CA ASP A 164 9.62 -24.15 -3.04
C ASP A 164 10.08 -23.56 -1.70
N CYS A 165 9.71 -22.31 -1.43
CA CYS A 165 10.09 -21.59 -0.22
C CYS A 165 9.07 -21.78 0.91
N ILE A 166 7.78 -21.75 0.57
CA ILE A 166 6.68 -21.65 1.52
C ILE A 166 5.39 -22.27 0.97
N ASN A 167 4.49 -22.67 1.86
CA ASN A 167 3.21 -23.26 1.48
C ASN A 167 2.29 -22.25 0.76
N SER A 168 1.64 -22.68 -0.32
CA SER A 168 0.86 -21.79 -1.20
C SER A 168 -0.39 -21.19 -0.56
N ASP A 169 -1.00 -21.87 0.41
CA ASP A 169 -2.20 -21.45 1.12
C ASP A 169 -2.02 -20.23 2.03
N CYS A 170 -0.78 -19.79 2.26
CA CYS A 170 -0.49 -18.53 2.93
C CYS A 170 -0.22 -17.36 1.98
N LEU A 171 -0.26 -17.57 0.66
CA LEU A 171 0.10 -16.56 -0.34
C LEU A 171 -1.13 -15.89 -0.92
N THR A 172 -1.06 -14.57 -1.08
CA THR A 172 -2.03 -13.79 -1.87
C THR A 172 -1.28 -12.89 -2.83
N PHE A 173 -1.65 -12.94 -4.10
CA PHE A 173 -0.96 -12.23 -5.18
C PHE A 173 -1.82 -11.08 -5.70
N ILE A 174 -1.22 -9.90 -5.83
CA ILE A 174 -1.90 -8.70 -6.34
C ILE A 174 -1.10 -8.10 -7.48
N LYS A 175 -1.63 -8.19 -8.70
CA LYS A 175 -1.02 -7.54 -9.86
C LYS A 175 -1.18 -6.03 -9.72
N THR A 176 -0.08 -5.31 -9.90
CA THR A 176 -0.05 -3.85 -9.98
C THR A 176 0.31 -3.41 -11.38
N ASN A 177 0.32 -2.11 -11.68
CA ASN A 177 0.62 -1.62 -13.03
C ASN A 177 2.01 -2.12 -13.49
N GLY A 178 3.06 -1.90 -12.68
CA GLY A 178 4.44 -2.22 -13.04
C GLY A 178 5.03 -3.50 -12.44
N GLY A 179 4.28 -4.22 -11.61
CA GLY A 179 4.84 -5.36 -10.88
C GLY A 179 3.77 -6.23 -10.22
N LEU A 180 4.13 -6.82 -9.09
CA LEU A 180 3.33 -7.77 -8.33
C LEU A 180 3.60 -7.59 -6.84
N HIS A 181 2.58 -7.59 -6.00
CA HIS A 181 2.74 -7.81 -4.58
C HIS A 181 2.41 -9.26 -4.23
N CYS A 182 3.20 -9.86 -3.35
CA CYS A 182 2.93 -11.16 -2.75
C CYS A 182 2.85 -11.02 -1.23
N LEU A 183 1.63 -11.16 -0.71
CA LEU A 183 1.31 -11.02 0.70
C LEU A 183 1.36 -12.42 1.31
N ILE A 184 2.29 -12.62 2.24
CA ILE A 184 2.41 -13.85 3.01
C ILE A 184 1.63 -13.68 4.31
N ASN A 185 0.53 -14.41 4.49
CA ASN A 185 -0.16 -14.49 5.77
C ASN A 185 0.68 -15.29 6.76
N VAL A 186 1.32 -14.60 7.70
CA VAL A 186 2.31 -15.21 8.60
C VAL A 186 1.68 -16.22 9.57
N GLN A 187 0.38 -16.12 9.82
CA GLN A 187 -0.35 -17.04 10.70
C GLN A 187 -0.66 -18.38 10.00
N ASN A 188 -0.67 -18.40 8.67
CA ASN A 188 -0.97 -19.58 7.86
C ASN A 188 0.30 -20.30 7.38
N ILE A 189 1.49 -19.88 7.84
CA ILE A 189 2.75 -20.55 7.50
C ILE A 189 2.84 -21.88 8.26
N LYS A 190 2.95 -22.99 7.53
CA LYS A 190 3.10 -24.32 8.12
C LYS A 190 4.42 -24.46 8.87
N ILE A 191 4.41 -25.27 9.92
CA ILE A 191 5.51 -25.39 10.90
C ILE A 191 6.85 -25.71 10.23
N GLU A 192 6.84 -26.56 9.20
CA GLU A 192 8.03 -26.93 8.43
C GLU A 192 8.71 -25.75 7.71
N HIS A 193 7.97 -24.70 7.38
CA HIS A 193 8.49 -23.51 6.69
C HIS A 193 8.86 -22.36 7.64
N GLN A 194 8.27 -22.29 8.84
CA GLN A 194 8.36 -21.13 9.74
C GLN A 194 9.78 -20.62 10.03
N LYS A 195 10.77 -21.51 10.13
CA LYS A 195 12.17 -21.15 10.43
C LYS A 195 13.00 -20.78 9.21
N SER A 196 12.59 -21.18 8.00
CA SER A 196 13.43 -21.10 6.80
C SER A 196 12.87 -20.22 5.69
N TRP A 197 11.55 -19.99 5.65
CA TRP A 197 10.89 -19.29 4.55
C TRP A 197 11.53 -17.93 4.28
N HIS A 198 11.77 -17.10 5.32
CA HIS A 198 12.30 -15.74 5.15
C HIS A 198 13.68 -15.76 4.47
N GLN A 199 14.57 -16.67 4.89
CA GLN A 199 15.89 -16.81 4.28
C GLN A 199 15.77 -17.28 2.83
N LYS A 200 14.96 -18.29 2.55
CA LYS A 200 14.76 -18.81 1.19
C LYS A 200 14.20 -17.74 0.25
N VAL A 201 13.18 -17.01 0.70
CA VAL A 201 12.58 -15.91 -0.06
C VAL A 201 13.58 -14.79 -0.33
N SER A 202 14.43 -14.43 0.65
CA SER A 202 15.45 -13.38 0.46
C SER A 202 16.51 -13.72 -0.58
N GLN A 203 16.62 -15.00 -0.96
CA GLN A 203 17.55 -15.48 -1.98
C GLN A 203 16.91 -15.53 -3.37
N LEU A 204 15.60 -15.28 -3.48
CA LEU A 204 14.90 -15.22 -4.76
C LEU A 204 15.28 -13.94 -5.49
N THR A 205 16.19 -14.06 -6.44
CA THR A 205 16.51 -13.00 -7.40
C THR A 205 16.89 -13.66 -8.71
N TYR A 206 16.13 -13.35 -9.76
CA TYR A 206 16.29 -13.97 -11.07
C TYR A 206 16.34 -12.90 -12.18
N SER A 207 16.52 -13.34 -13.42
CA SER A 207 16.53 -12.46 -14.59
C SER A 207 15.18 -11.80 -14.85
N GLU A 208 14.09 -12.46 -14.45
CA GLU A 208 12.72 -12.12 -14.78
C GLU A 208 12.10 -11.14 -13.79
N TYR A 209 12.57 -11.15 -12.54
CA TYR A 209 12.02 -10.34 -11.46
C TYR A 209 13.03 -10.02 -10.35
N GLU A 210 12.72 -8.99 -9.57
CA GLU A 210 13.43 -8.61 -8.34
C GLU A 210 12.47 -8.61 -7.16
N VAL A 211 12.90 -9.15 -6.01
CA VAL A 211 12.09 -9.19 -4.79
C VAL A 211 12.63 -8.19 -3.79
N THR A 212 11.79 -7.25 -3.38
CA THR A 212 12.07 -6.34 -2.27
C THR A 212 11.29 -6.76 -1.03
N MET A 213 12.00 -7.12 0.04
CA MET A 213 11.41 -7.56 1.32
C MET A 213 11.28 -6.39 2.31
N ASN A 214 10.20 -5.61 2.20
CA ASN A 214 9.94 -4.49 3.11
C ASN A 214 9.14 -4.90 4.37
N GLY A 215 8.45 -6.04 4.31
CA GLY A 215 7.71 -6.65 5.42
C GLY A 215 6.37 -5.98 5.73
N ASP A 216 6.27 -4.65 5.66
CA ASP A 216 5.02 -3.92 5.93
C ASP A 216 4.92 -2.66 5.06
N ASN A 217 4.57 -2.86 3.78
CA ASN A 217 4.49 -1.80 2.79
C ASN A 217 3.06 -1.25 2.64
N VAL A 218 2.92 -0.17 1.87
CA VAL A 218 1.61 0.29 1.40
C VAL A 218 1.24 -0.44 0.10
N LEU A 219 0.08 -1.07 0.11
CA LEU A 219 -0.45 -1.89 -0.97
C LEU A 219 -1.41 -1.08 -1.85
N PRO A 220 -1.30 -1.12 -3.19
CA PRO A 220 -2.31 -0.52 -4.07
C PRO A 220 -3.70 -1.12 -3.81
N ILE A 221 -4.72 -0.26 -3.73
CA ILE A 221 -6.09 -0.73 -3.48
C ILE A 221 -6.68 -1.29 -4.78
N ILE A 222 -7.11 -2.55 -4.74
CA ILE A 222 -7.79 -3.21 -5.86
C ILE A 222 -9.13 -2.53 -6.16
N GLY A 223 -9.49 -2.43 -7.44
CA GLY A 223 -10.69 -1.73 -7.90
C GLY A 223 -10.55 -0.22 -8.00
N CYS A 224 -9.40 0.34 -7.60
CA CYS A 224 -9.08 1.76 -7.70
C CYS A 224 -8.00 2.03 -8.75
N ILE A 225 -7.88 3.28 -9.17
CA ILE A 225 -6.86 3.73 -10.12
C ILE A 225 -5.43 3.45 -9.61
N GLN A 226 -4.57 3.01 -10.53
CA GLN A 226 -3.13 3.02 -10.38
C GLN A 226 -2.46 3.36 -11.72
N GLY A 227 -2.39 4.65 -12.02
CA GLY A 227 -1.85 5.14 -13.28
C GLY A 227 -2.85 5.12 -14.44
N ILE A 228 -2.33 5.19 -15.67
CA ILE A 228 -3.13 5.20 -16.91
C ILE A 228 -3.85 3.85 -17.07
N ASP A 229 -5.18 3.90 -17.22
CA ASP A 229 -6.05 2.79 -17.60
C ASP A 229 -5.82 1.47 -16.86
N PHE A 230 -5.35 1.53 -15.61
CA PHE A 230 -5.03 0.35 -14.83
C PHE A 230 -5.65 0.42 -13.42
N SER A 231 -6.21 -0.71 -13.00
CA SER A 231 -6.65 -0.97 -11.62
C SER A 231 -5.97 -2.25 -11.13
N PRO A 232 -5.37 -2.27 -9.93
CA PRO A 232 -4.85 -3.49 -9.33
C PRO A 232 -5.94 -4.55 -9.21
N TYR A 233 -5.53 -5.82 -9.24
CA TYR A 233 -6.44 -6.96 -9.09
C TYR A 233 -5.73 -8.16 -8.45
N PHE A 234 -6.51 -9.04 -7.79
CA PHE A 234 -6.02 -10.32 -7.30
C PHE A 234 -5.69 -11.24 -8.48
N LEU A 235 -4.57 -11.96 -8.39
CA LEU A 235 -4.27 -13.04 -9.31
C LEU A 235 -4.77 -14.35 -8.72
N ASP A 236 -5.66 -15.03 -9.46
CA ASP A 236 -6.15 -16.38 -9.16
C ASP A 236 -5.03 -17.43 -9.25
#